data_AF-A0A6C0ADU0-F1
#
_entry.id   AF-A0A6C0ADU0-F1
#
_cell.length_a   1.000
_cell.length_b   1.000
_cell.length_c   1.000
_cell.angle_alpha   90.00
_cell.angle_beta   90.00
_cell.angle_gamma   90.00
#
_symmetry.space_group_name_H-M   'P 1'
#
loop_
_entity.id
_entity.type
_entity.pdbx_description
1 polymer ?
#
loop_
_entity_poly.entity_id
_entity_poly.type
_entity_poly.pdbx_seq_one_letter_code
_entity_poly.pdbx_strand_id
1 'polypeptide(L)'
;MNYKDIPEYLHASEFYLNLDPLGEEFDIPFDIPEEIINDMEDFNKFYKIINFFGAKYPDFMKNYWVNNSLEIIKEYLDISSENKNMFEEFIFFEINNFEQFESVYKIIKFYNFSPPDNYIQYGLKNKDEYIKNNKNILSEELKYTSIIKIESSIINTGFLNVFEIKVYLNGNILFRENSDFFFFKYRNYKNNL
;
A
#
# COMPACT_ATOMS: atom_id res chain seq x y z
N MET A 1 -2.99 -6.01 28.83
CA MET A 1 -1.97 -4.93 28.76
C MET A 1 -1.92 -4.21 30.10
N ASN A 2 -0.80 -3.62 30.53
CA ASN A 2 -0.80 -2.78 31.74
C ASN A 2 -1.09 -1.33 31.40
N TYR A 3 -1.68 -0.58 32.34
CA TYR A 3 -2.00 0.84 32.16
C TYR A 3 -0.78 1.68 31.76
N LYS A 4 0.38 1.42 32.40
CA LYS A 4 1.64 2.11 32.13
C LYS A 4 2.20 1.90 30.71
N ASP A 5 1.73 0.86 30.01
CA ASP A 5 2.19 0.51 28.67
C ASP A 5 1.34 1.24 27.60
N ILE A 6 0.28 1.95 27.99
CA ILE A 6 -0.58 2.74 27.10
C ILE A 6 0.08 4.12 26.83
N PRO A 7 0.24 4.52 25.55
CA PRO A 7 0.67 5.85 25.17
C PRO A 7 -0.25 6.96 25.69
N GLU A 8 0.35 8.08 26.09
CA GLU A 8 -0.37 9.22 26.67
C GLU A 8 -1.51 9.74 25.76
N TYR A 9 -1.34 9.71 24.44
CA TYR A 9 -2.36 10.17 23.49
C TYR A 9 -3.65 9.31 23.51
N LEU A 10 -3.60 8.08 24.02
CA LEU A 10 -4.77 7.21 24.19
C LEU A 10 -5.50 7.48 25.51
N HIS A 11 -4.83 8.02 26.53
CA HIS A 11 -5.45 8.29 27.84
C HIS A 11 -6.61 9.29 27.79
N ALA A 12 -6.74 10.05 26.70
CA ALA A 12 -7.84 10.97 26.50
C ALA A 12 -9.17 10.30 26.07
N SER A 13 -9.16 9.00 25.72
CA SER A 13 -10.42 8.32 25.35
C SER A 13 -11.24 7.94 26.59
N GLU A 14 -12.57 7.97 26.45
CA GLU A 14 -13.51 7.57 27.51
C GLU A 14 -13.27 6.12 28.00
N PHE A 15 -12.82 5.22 27.12
CA PHE A 15 -12.47 3.86 27.51
C PHE A 15 -11.28 3.83 28.48
N TYR A 16 -10.18 4.50 28.14
CA TYR A 16 -8.95 4.51 28.93
C TYR A 16 -9.08 5.34 30.23
N LEU A 17 -9.93 6.36 30.25
CA LEU A 17 -10.24 7.17 31.45
C LEU A 17 -10.93 6.36 32.55
N ASN A 18 -11.60 5.26 32.19
CA ASN A 18 -12.33 4.40 33.12
C ASN A 18 -11.49 3.19 33.60
N LEU A 19 -10.26 3.03 33.13
CA LEU A 19 -9.36 1.97 33.59
C LEU A 19 -8.72 2.36 34.94
N ASP A 20 -8.65 1.40 35.87
CA ASP A 20 -7.90 1.58 37.12
C ASP A 20 -6.38 1.59 36.82
N PRO A 21 -5.65 2.69 37.07
CA PRO A 21 -4.21 2.75 36.84
C PRO A 21 -3.40 1.76 37.69
N LEU A 22 -3.99 1.24 38.77
CA LEU A 22 -3.43 0.23 39.66
C LEU A 22 -4.04 -1.17 39.44
N GLY A 23 -4.95 -1.30 38.46
CA GLY A 23 -5.67 -2.53 38.14
C GLY A 23 -4.81 -3.62 37.48
N GLU A 24 -5.37 -4.83 37.44
CA GLU A 24 -4.80 -5.99 36.72
C GLU A 24 -4.83 -5.82 35.19
N GLU A 25 -4.20 -6.76 34.47
CA GLU A 25 -4.22 -6.83 33.02
C GLU A 25 -5.66 -6.76 32.48
N PHE A 26 -5.90 -5.84 31.54
CA PHE A 26 -7.17 -5.71 30.85
C PHE A 26 -7.05 -6.09 29.38
N ASP A 27 -8.16 -6.60 28.84
CA ASP A 27 -8.39 -6.77 27.42
C ASP A 27 -8.83 -5.44 26.81
N ILE A 28 -8.27 -5.10 25.65
CA ILE A 28 -8.62 -3.89 24.93
C ILE A 28 -9.80 -4.20 24.00
N PRO A 29 -11.00 -3.63 24.22
CA PRO A 29 -12.08 -3.67 23.24
C PRO A 29 -11.67 -2.79 22.06
N PHE A 30 -11.45 -3.43 20.92
CA PHE A 30 -11.03 -2.74 19.71
C PHE A 30 -12.27 -2.42 18.86
N ASP A 31 -12.97 -1.36 19.24
CA ASP A 31 -13.92 -0.68 18.36
C ASP A 31 -13.34 0.69 18.04
N ILE A 32 -12.68 0.82 16.88
CA ILE A 32 -12.31 2.14 16.36
C ILE A 32 -13.60 2.75 15.80
N PRO A 33 -14.13 3.83 16.39
CA PRO A 33 -15.27 4.50 15.82
C PRO A 33 -14.95 4.94 14.39
N GLU A 34 -15.90 4.77 13.47
CA GLU A 34 -15.83 5.32 12.13
C GLU A 34 -15.87 6.86 12.23
N GLU A 35 -14.72 7.47 12.45
CA GLU A 35 -14.54 8.91 12.45
C GLU A 35 -14.06 9.39 11.08
N ILE A 36 -14.46 10.61 10.72
CA ILE A 36 -14.05 11.26 9.48
C ILE A 36 -12.66 11.85 9.69
N ILE A 37 -11.68 11.42 8.91
CA ILE A 37 -10.37 12.07 8.84
C ILE A 37 -10.48 13.29 7.93
N ASN A 38 -10.34 14.48 8.49
CA ASN A 38 -10.45 15.73 7.73
C ASN A 38 -9.08 16.30 7.34
N ASP A 39 -8.06 16.01 8.14
CA ASP A 39 -6.71 16.54 7.96
C ASP A 39 -5.63 15.53 8.39
N MET A 40 -4.36 15.94 8.25
CA MET A 40 -3.23 15.10 8.64
C MET A 40 -3.10 14.93 10.16
N GLU A 41 -3.66 15.83 10.98
CA GLU A 41 -3.62 15.66 12.43
C GLU A 41 -4.49 14.47 12.84
N ASP A 42 -5.71 14.41 12.29
CA ASP A 42 -6.60 13.26 12.41
C ASP A 42 -5.91 11.99 11.89
N PHE A 43 -5.33 12.03 10.69
CA PHE A 43 -4.64 10.88 10.11
C PHE A 43 -3.50 10.37 11.01
N ASN A 44 -2.68 11.28 11.53
CA ASN A 44 -1.55 10.96 12.42
C ASN A 44 -2.02 10.33 13.73
N LYS A 45 -3.15 10.81 14.27
CA LYS A 45 -3.78 10.23 15.47
C LYS A 45 -4.21 8.79 15.18
N PHE A 46 -4.94 8.55 14.10
CA PHE A 46 -5.37 7.19 13.73
C PHE A 46 -4.20 6.26 13.39
N TYR A 47 -3.20 6.74 12.66
CA TYR A 47 -1.99 5.99 12.34
C TYR A 47 -1.32 5.44 13.61
N LYS A 48 -1.14 6.30 14.63
CA LYS A 48 -0.55 5.89 15.92
C LYS A 48 -1.41 4.85 16.64
N ILE A 49 -2.72 5.07 16.68
CA ILE A 49 -3.70 4.14 17.29
C ILE A 49 -3.60 2.77 16.61
N ILE A 50 -3.73 2.73 15.28
CA ILE A 50 -3.72 1.49 14.50
C ILE A 50 -2.42 0.71 14.72
N ASN A 51 -1.28 1.39 14.64
CA ASN A 51 0.02 0.74 14.83
C ASN A 51 0.21 0.20 16.23
N PHE A 52 -0.21 0.95 17.25
CA PHE A 52 -0.11 0.53 18.64
C PHE A 52 -0.90 -0.76 18.90
N PHE A 53 -2.08 -0.90 18.31
CA PHE A 53 -2.89 -2.11 18.43
C PHE A 53 -2.53 -3.21 17.41
N GLY A 54 -1.62 -2.95 16.47
CA GLY A 54 -1.29 -3.87 15.39
C GLY A 54 -2.51 -4.22 14.52
N ALA A 55 -3.43 -3.29 14.37
CA ALA A 55 -4.67 -3.49 13.64
C ALA A 55 -4.49 -3.25 12.13
N LYS A 56 -5.46 -3.70 11.34
CA LYS A 56 -5.52 -3.36 9.91
C LYS A 56 -5.96 -1.92 9.72
N TYR A 57 -5.45 -1.26 8.69
CA TYR A 57 -5.87 0.11 8.40
C TYR A 57 -7.32 0.13 7.87
N PRO A 58 -8.19 0.95 8.48
CA PRO A 58 -9.59 1.02 8.10
C PRO A 58 -9.79 1.78 6.79
N ASP A 59 -10.93 1.56 6.14
CA ASP A 59 -11.21 2.13 4.81
C ASP A 59 -11.28 3.67 4.83
N PHE A 60 -11.68 4.30 5.94
CA PHE A 60 -11.68 5.76 6.04
C PHE A 60 -10.26 6.36 5.97
N MET A 61 -9.22 5.67 6.47
CA MET A 61 -7.82 6.08 6.28
C MET A 61 -7.39 5.92 4.83
N LYS A 62 -7.82 4.84 4.17
CA LYS A 62 -7.54 4.61 2.75
C LYS A 62 -8.25 5.62 1.85
N ASN A 63 -9.46 6.04 2.21
CA ASN A 63 -10.19 7.09 1.54
C ASN A 63 -9.50 8.46 1.67
N TYR A 64 -8.97 8.77 2.86
CA TYR A 64 -8.17 9.97 3.04
C TYR A 64 -6.90 9.92 2.18
N TRP A 65 -6.25 8.75 2.09
CA TRP A 65 -5.10 8.51 1.22
C TRP A 65 -5.37 8.81 -0.26
N VAL A 66 -6.54 8.47 -0.80
CA VAL A 66 -6.88 8.68 -2.21
C VAL A 66 -6.71 10.14 -2.67
N ASN A 67 -7.04 11.08 -1.79
CA ASN A 67 -7.00 12.51 -2.11
C ASN A 67 -5.79 13.25 -1.54
N ASN A 68 -5.07 12.65 -0.56
CA ASN A 68 -3.98 13.32 0.18
C ASN A 68 -2.67 12.52 0.10
N SER A 69 -2.51 11.68 -0.91
CA SER A 69 -1.38 10.75 -1.03
C SER A 69 -0.01 11.43 -1.01
N LEU A 70 0.10 12.62 -1.59
CA LEU A 70 1.35 13.37 -1.61
C LEU A 70 1.75 13.84 -0.21
N GLU A 71 0.80 14.26 0.60
CA GLU A 71 1.03 14.72 1.96
C GLU A 71 1.47 13.55 2.86
N ILE A 72 0.77 12.42 2.76
CA ILE A 72 1.11 11.20 3.49
C ILE A 72 2.51 10.69 3.11
N ILE A 73 2.86 10.67 1.81
CA ILE A 73 4.22 10.27 1.39
C ILE A 73 5.29 11.19 1.96
N LYS A 74 5.06 12.51 1.99
CA LYS A 74 6.05 13.46 2.53
C LYS A 74 6.35 13.19 4.00
N GLU A 75 5.33 12.83 4.77
CA GLU A 75 5.46 12.57 6.20
C GLU A 75 6.01 11.17 6.50
N TYR A 76 5.57 10.15 5.76
CA TYR A 76 5.75 8.75 6.15
C TYR A 76 6.67 7.92 5.25
N LEU A 77 7.15 8.42 4.10
CA LEU A 77 8.02 7.63 3.24
C LEU A 77 9.43 7.48 3.82
N ASP A 78 9.65 6.41 4.58
CA ASP A 78 10.93 6.07 5.19
C ASP A 78 11.21 4.56 5.21
N ILE A 79 12.32 4.14 5.81
CA ILE A 79 12.71 2.72 5.88
C ILE A 79 12.02 1.94 7.02
N SER A 80 11.08 2.54 7.75
CA SER A 80 10.43 1.86 8.87
C SER A 80 9.52 0.73 8.39
N SER A 81 9.46 -0.36 9.16
CA SER A 81 8.57 -1.48 8.86
C SER A 81 7.10 -1.09 8.99
N GLU A 82 6.77 -0.17 9.90
CA GLU A 82 5.41 0.31 10.12
C GLU A 82 4.88 1.05 8.88
N ASN A 83 5.64 2.03 8.38
CA ASN A 83 5.26 2.78 7.17
C ASN A 83 5.23 1.88 5.95
N LYS A 84 6.17 0.93 5.84
CA LYS A 84 6.15 -0.06 4.77
C LYS A 84 4.84 -0.86 4.78
N ASN A 85 4.40 -1.37 5.93
CA ASN A 85 3.16 -2.15 6.05
C ASN A 85 1.92 -1.30 5.69
N MET A 86 1.88 -0.04 6.15
CA MET A 86 0.83 0.90 5.77
C MET A 86 0.75 1.07 4.25
N PHE A 87 1.88 1.36 3.62
CA PHE A 87 1.91 1.58 2.19
C PHE A 87 1.63 0.33 1.39
N GLU A 88 2.03 -0.85 1.88
CA GLU A 88 1.67 -2.13 1.26
C GLU A 88 0.15 -2.31 1.19
N GLU A 89 -0.60 -1.92 2.23
CA GLU A 89 -2.07 -1.94 2.19
C GLU A 89 -2.66 -0.84 1.28
N PHE A 90 -2.09 0.37 1.30
CA PHE A 90 -2.66 1.54 0.63
C PHE A 90 -2.52 1.50 -0.89
N ILE A 91 -1.45 0.91 -1.43
CA ILE A 91 -1.24 0.87 -2.88
C ILE A 91 -2.28 0.00 -3.61
N PHE A 92 -2.93 -0.95 -2.93
CA PHE A 92 -4.01 -1.75 -3.51
C PHE A 92 -5.34 -1.01 -3.64
N PHE A 93 -5.47 0.17 -3.03
CA PHE A 93 -6.69 0.97 -3.08
C PHE A 93 -6.85 1.74 -4.40
N GLU A 94 -8.04 2.21 -4.72
CA GLU A 94 -8.32 2.84 -6.02
C GLU A 94 -7.35 3.97 -6.38
N ILE A 95 -7.00 4.09 -7.67
CA ILE A 95 -6.23 5.22 -8.19
C ILE A 95 -7.17 6.09 -9.01
N ASN A 96 -7.40 7.31 -8.54
CA ASN A 96 -8.41 8.19 -9.13
C ASN A 96 -7.83 9.37 -9.91
N ASN A 97 -6.57 9.73 -9.64
CA ASN A 97 -5.95 10.91 -10.22
C ASN A 97 -4.44 10.70 -10.43
N PHE A 98 -3.82 11.62 -11.20
CA PHE A 98 -2.39 11.52 -11.55
C PHE A 98 -1.45 11.75 -10.36
N GLU A 99 -1.85 12.55 -9.37
CA GLU A 99 -1.06 12.79 -8.18
C GLU A 99 -0.91 11.51 -7.34
N GLN A 100 -2.01 10.79 -7.18
CA GLN A 100 -2.04 9.49 -6.52
C GLN A 100 -1.26 8.44 -7.33
N PHE A 101 -1.40 8.44 -8.65
CA PHE A 101 -0.63 7.56 -9.52
C PHE A 101 0.90 7.77 -9.36
N GLU A 102 1.36 9.01 -9.28
CA GLU A 102 2.77 9.33 -9.00
C GLU A 102 3.21 8.92 -7.60
N SER A 103 2.31 9.10 -6.63
CA SER A 103 2.54 8.73 -5.24
C SER A 103 2.78 7.22 -5.11
N VAL A 104 1.88 6.41 -5.69
CA VAL A 104 2.01 4.95 -5.73
C VAL A 104 3.28 4.51 -6.45
N TYR A 105 3.65 5.16 -7.56
CA TYR A 105 4.92 4.87 -8.25
C TYR A 105 6.15 5.07 -7.36
N LYS A 106 6.21 6.17 -6.61
CA LYS A 106 7.33 6.45 -5.68
C LYS A 106 7.44 5.38 -4.60
N ILE A 107 6.31 4.98 -4.02
CA ILE A 107 6.24 3.93 -3.00
C ILE A 107 6.74 2.59 -3.57
N ILE A 108 6.22 2.18 -4.74
CA ILE A 108 6.62 0.94 -5.41
C ILE A 108 8.13 0.89 -5.62
N LYS A 109 8.71 1.99 -6.12
CA LYS A 109 10.16 2.09 -6.36
C LYS A 109 10.96 2.07 -5.06
N PHE A 110 10.49 2.77 -4.02
CA PHE A 110 11.20 2.91 -2.76
C PHE A 110 11.26 1.58 -1.99
N TYR A 111 10.13 0.89 -1.84
CA TYR A 111 10.06 -0.39 -1.10
C TYR A 111 10.26 -1.63 -1.97
N ASN A 112 10.39 -1.46 -3.28
CA ASN A 112 10.45 -2.54 -4.26
C ASN A 112 9.20 -3.47 -4.18
N PHE A 113 8.02 -2.87 -4.10
CA PHE A 113 6.75 -3.62 -4.09
C PHE A 113 6.37 -4.15 -5.46
N SER A 114 5.54 -5.20 -5.49
CA SER A 114 4.82 -5.57 -6.70
C SER A 114 3.82 -4.48 -7.04
N PRO A 115 3.77 -3.97 -8.29
CA PRO A 115 2.69 -3.09 -8.69
C PRO A 115 1.35 -3.81 -8.60
N PRO A 116 0.33 -3.17 -8.02
CA PRO A 116 -1.00 -3.74 -7.94
C PRO A 116 -1.78 -3.55 -9.25
N ASP A 117 -2.78 -4.40 -9.49
CA ASP A 117 -3.51 -4.48 -10.77
C ASP A 117 -4.18 -3.14 -11.15
N ASN A 118 -4.78 -2.46 -10.16
CA ASN A 118 -5.34 -1.11 -10.25
C ASN A 118 -4.33 -0.07 -10.78
N TYR A 119 -3.08 -0.11 -10.30
CA TYR A 119 -2.01 0.79 -10.75
C TYR A 119 -1.68 0.55 -12.22
N ILE A 120 -1.54 -0.72 -12.59
CA ILE A 120 -1.26 -1.12 -13.97
C ILE A 120 -2.40 -0.66 -14.89
N GLN A 121 -3.65 -0.93 -14.51
CA GLN A 121 -4.84 -0.58 -15.30
C GLN A 121 -4.97 0.94 -15.47
N TYR A 122 -4.81 1.70 -14.38
CA TYR A 122 -4.85 3.17 -14.43
C TYR A 122 -3.74 3.72 -15.33
N GLY A 123 -2.52 3.20 -15.21
CA GLY A 123 -1.38 3.58 -16.03
C GLY A 123 -1.63 3.31 -17.51
N LEU A 124 -2.11 2.11 -17.88
CA LEU A 124 -2.42 1.76 -19.27
C LEU A 124 -3.51 2.65 -19.87
N LYS A 125 -4.57 2.93 -19.10
CA LYS A 125 -5.70 3.75 -19.56
C LYS A 125 -5.32 5.20 -19.82
N ASN A 126 -4.51 5.79 -18.93
CA ASN A 126 -4.26 7.23 -18.92
C ASN A 126 -2.84 7.61 -19.38
N LYS A 127 -2.06 6.64 -19.88
CA LYS A 127 -0.65 6.78 -20.25
C LYS A 127 -0.38 8.01 -21.14
N ASP A 128 -1.08 8.10 -22.26
CA ASP A 128 -0.78 9.11 -23.29
C ASP A 128 -1.12 10.52 -22.80
N GLU A 129 -2.23 10.65 -22.06
CA GLU A 129 -2.60 11.90 -21.40
C GLU A 129 -1.56 12.30 -20.36
N TYR A 130 -1.14 11.36 -19.52
CA TYR A 130 -0.13 11.60 -18.51
C TYR A 130 1.20 12.06 -19.12
N ILE A 131 1.69 11.37 -20.16
CA ILE A 131 2.93 11.72 -20.88
C ILE A 131 2.85 13.11 -21.49
N LYS A 132 1.70 13.46 -22.07
CA LYS A 132 1.51 14.76 -22.73
C LYS A 132 1.53 15.91 -21.72
N ASN A 133 0.95 15.70 -20.54
CA ASN A 133 0.73 16.74 -19.55
C ASN A 133 1.84 16.87 -18.51
N ASN A 134 2.73 15.86 -18.39
CA ASN A 134 3.78 15.82 -17.37
C ASN A 134 5.19 15.71 -17.99
N LYS A 135 6.20 16.18 -17.25
CA LYS A 135 7.62 16.18 -17.65
C LYS A 135 8.55 15.66 -16.54
N ASN A 136 8.06 14.76 -15.71
CA ASN A 136 8.80 14.15 -14.61
C ASN A 136 9.41 12.79 -15.03
N ILE A 137 10.16 12.17 -14.12
CA ILE A 137 10.84 10.88 -14.34
C ILE A 137 9.85 9.81 -14.79
N LEU A 138 8.68 9.71 -14.15
CA LEU A 138 7.65 8.73 -14.51
C LEU A 138 7.15 8.94 -15.95
N SER A 139 6.89 10.19 -16.35
CA SER A 139 6.45 10.50 -17.71
C SER A 139 7.50 10.14 -18.77
N GLU A 140 8.79 10.34 -18.47
CA GLU A 140 9.89 9.92 -19.35
C GLU A 140 9.98 8.39 -19.40
N GLU A 141 9.91 7.70 -18.26
CA GLU A 141 9.90 6.23 -18.23
C GLU A 141 8.76 5.67 -19.07
N LEU A 142 7.57 6.26 -19.01
CA LEU A 142 6.38 5.83 -19.74
C LEU A 142 6.47 6.05 -21.26
N LYS A 143 7.18 7.07 -21.76
CA LYS A 143 7.38 7.31 -23.20
C LYS A 143 8.03 6.12 -23.90
N TYR A 144 8.95 5.46 -23.20
CA TYR A 144 9.68 4.32 -23.73
C TYR A 144 8.97 2.98 -23.46
N THR A 145 7.86 2.98 -22.69
CA THR A 145 7.08 1.78 -22.35
C THR A 145 6.21 1.33 -23.50
N SER A 146 6.70 0.44 -24.36
CA SER A 146 5.93 -0.03 -25.50
C SER A 146 4.85 -1.05 -25.09
N ILE A 147 5.13 -1.94 -24.13
CA ILE A 147 4.23 -3.03 -23.68
C ILE A 147 4.63 -3.43 -22.23
N ILE A 148 3.68 -3.55 -21.31
CA ILE A 148 3.90 -4.31 -20.05
C ILE A 148 3.96 -5.79 -20.45
N LYS A 149 5.17 -6.36 -20.51
CA LYS A 149 5.35 -7.77 -20.88
C LYS A 149 5.35 -8.61 -19.60
N ILE A 150 4.41 -9.54 -19.50
CA ILE A 150 4.35 -10.54 -18.44
C ILE A 150 4.90 -11.85 -19.03
N GLU A 151 6.07 -12.30 -18.57
CA GLU A 151 6.58 -13.62 -18.92
C GLU A 151 6.37 -14.57 -17.74
N SER A 152 6.01 -15.82 -18.05
CA SER A 152 5.98 -16.91 -17.08
C SER A 152 6.84 -18.05 -17.57
N SER A 153 7.64 -18.64 -16.68
CA SER A 153 8.46 -19.81 -16.97
C SER A 153 8.40 -20.79 -15.80
N ILE A 154 8.40 -22.08 -16.12
CA ILE A 154 8.55 -23.15 -15.13
C ILE A 154 10.05 -23.39 -14.95
N ILE A 155 10.56 -23.15 -13.75
CA ILE A 155 11.93 -23.49 -13.39
C ILE A 155 11.91 -24.85 -12.70
N ASN A 156 12.62 -25.81 -13.28
CA ASN A 156 12.67 -27.17 -12.76
C ASN A 156 13.90 -27.32 -11.87
N THR A 157 13.73 -27.17 -10.55
CA THR A 157 14.85 -27.20 -9.58
C THR A 157 14.91 -28.54 -8.87
N GLY A 158 15.02 -29.65 -9.61
CA GLY A 158 15.38 -31.01 -9.13
C GLY A 158 14.43 -31.72 -8.14
N PHE A 159 13.70 -30.97 -7.32
CA PHE A 159 12.80 -31.44 -6.27
C PHE A 159 11.44 -30.72 -6.28
N LEU A 160 11.32 -29.56 -6.94
CA LEU A 160 10.09 -28.77 -7.09
C LEU A 160 10.04 -28.08 -8.46
N ASN A 161 8.84 -27.96 -9.03
CA ASN A 161 8.56 -27.09 -10.18
C ASN A 161 8.16 -25.71 -9.63
N VAL A 162 9.00 -24.70 -9.82
CA VAL A 162 8.73 -23.34 -9.37
C VAL A 162 8.18 -22.53 -10.54
N PHE A 163 7.04 -21.86 -10.34
CA PHE A 163 6.53 -20.89 -11.31
C PHE A 163 7.20 -19.54 -11.07
N GLU A 164 7.89 -19.06 -12.09
CA GLU A 164 8.50 -17.73 -12.10
C GLU A 164 7.62 -16.80 -12.94
N ILE A 165 7.15 -15.70 -12.33
CA ILE A 165 6.48 -14.60 -13.03
C ILE A 165 7.43 -13.41 -13.05
N LYS A 166 7.67 -12.87 -14.25
CA LYS A 166 8.43 -11.64 -14.45
C LYS A 166 7.54 -10.60 -15.10
N VAL A 167 7.34 -9.49 -14.41
CA VAL A 167 6.72 -8.30 -15.00
C VAL A 167 7.86 -7.39 -15.44
N TYR A 168 7.93 -7.16 -16.74
CA TYR A 168 8.93 -6.29 -17.33
C TYR A 168 8.35 -4.92 -17.60
N LEU A 169 9.14 -3.93 -17.23
CA LEU A 169 9.01 -2.57 -17.72
C LEU A 169 10.31 -2.25 -18.46
N ASN A 170 10.25 -2.18 -19.79
CA ASN A 170 11.40 -1.90 -20.67
C ASN A 170 12.59 -2.88 -20.54
N GLY A 171 12.31 -4.19 -20.45
CA GLY A 171 13.37 -5.23 -20.36
C GLY A 171 14.05 -5.31 -18.99
N ASN A 172 13.80 -4.34 -18.11
CA ASN A 172 14.12 -4.43 -16.70
C ASN A 172 13.00 -5.14 -15.96
N ILE A 173 13.39 -6.06 -15.09
CA ILE A 173 12.46 -6.76 -14.20
C ILE A 173 11.96 -5.72 -13.20
N LEU A 174 10.69 -5.36 -13.32
CA LEU A 174 10.02 -4.50 -12.34
C LEU A 174 9.52 -5.32 -11.16
N PHE A 175 9.26 -6.61 -11.40
CA PHE A 175 8.85 -7.57 -10.39
C PHE A 175 9.27 -8.99 -10.78
N ARG A 176 9.77 -9.74 -9.80
CA ARG A 176 10.12 -11.16 -9.91
C ARG A 176 9.57 -11.91 -8.71
N GLU A 177 8.70 -12.87 -8.96
CA GLU A 177 8.15 -13.74 -7.92
C GLU A 177 8.40 -15.20 -8.27
N ASN A 178 8.88 -15.95 -7.30
CA ASN A 178 9.00 -17.39 -7.34
C ASN A 178 7.91 -17.95 -6.42
N SER A 179 6.99 -18.74 -6.97
CA SER A 179 5.95 -19.37 -6.16
C SER A 179 5.80 -20.85 -6.49
N ASP A 180 5.56 -21.64 -5.45
CA ASP A 180 5.16 -23.04 -5.58
C ASP A 180 3.67 -23.18 -5.95
N PHE A 181 2.87 -22.10 -5.87
CA PHE A 181 1.42 -22.10 -6.03
C PHE A 181 0.85 -20.78 -6.59
N PHE A 182 0.88 -20.58 -7.91
CA PHE A 182 0.12 -19.51 -8.57
C PHE A 182 -0.64 -20.04 -9.79
N PHE A 183 -1.70 -20.82 -9.56
CA PHE A 183 -2.62 -21.25 -10.62
C PHE A 183 -3.90 -20.39 -10.75
N PHE A 184 -4.17 -19.46 -9.82
CA PHE A 184 -5.47 -18.77 -9.76
C PHE A 184 -5.51 -17.33 -10.31
N LYS A 185 -4.41 -16.55 -10.26
CA LYS A 185 -4.42 -15.13 -10.72
C LYS A 185 -4.34 -14.95 -12.25
N TYR A 186 -3.78 -15.91 -12.99
CA TYR A 186 -3.51 -15.78 -14.43
C TYR A 186 -4.77 -15.86 -15.32
N ARG A 187 -5.87 -16.49 -14.85
CA ARG A 187 -7.05 -16.74 -15.68
C ARG A 187 -7.85 -15.48 -16.02
N ASN A 188 -7.73 -14.41 -15.23
CA ASN A 188 -8.49 -13.16 -15.45
C ASN A 188 -7.82 -12.20 -16.43
N TYR A 189 -6.48 -12.26 -16.57
CA TYR A 189 -5.73 -11.36 -17.45
C TYR A 189 -5.91 -11.67 -18.94
N LYS A 190 -6.10 -12.95 -19.30
CA LYS A 190 -6.23 -13.38 -20.70
C LYS A 190 -7.62 -13.13 -21.31
N ASN A 191 -8.63 -12.86 -20.48
CA ASN A 191 -10.01 -12.69 -20.95
C ASN A 191 -10.39 -11.23 -21.23
N ASN A 192 -9.48 -10.28 -20.97
CA ASN A 192 -9.70 -8.83 -21.13
C ASN A 192 -8.70 -8.15 -22.11
N LEU A 193 -7.94 -8.95 -22.87
CA LEU A 193 -7.12 -8.53 -24.02
C LEU A 193 -7.77 -9.05 -25.30
#